data_AF-A0A1J9P7K2-F1
#
_entry.id   AF-A0A1J9P7K2-F1
#
_cell.length_a   1.000
_cell.length_b   1.000
_cell.length_c   1.000
_cell.angle_alpha   90.00
_cell.angle_beta   90.00
_cell.angle_gamma   90.00
#
_symmetry.space_group_name_H-M   'P 1'
#
loop_
_entity.id
_entity.type
_entity.pdbx_description
1 polymer ?
#
loop_
_entity_poly.entity_id
_entity_poly.type
_entity_poly.pdbx_seq_one_letter_code
_entity_poly.pdbx_strand_id
1 'polypeptide(L)'
;MTKSKHDKKLLKKTVKDMIAGDDNIELALKKTTEEEDFKYEKSLNVYKIVVDKSSGRGYTQITKEDKDSYIIYTGHGESDCVKAEILARQTCMLYRRSTVLYILSCST
;
A
#
# COMPACT_ATOMS: atom_id res chain seq x y z
N MET A 1 15.84 -4.04 -5.01
CA MET A 1 15.96 -5.39 -4.40
C MET A 1 14.60 -6.07 -4.39
N THR A 2 14.51 -7.25 -4.97
CA THR A 2 13.28 -8.05 -5.00
C THR A 2 13.13 -8.78 -3.66
N LYS A 3 12.04 -8.54 -2.91
CA LYS A 3 11.76 -9.27 -1.66
C LYS A 3 11.81 -10.78 -1.85
N SER A 4 12.36 -11.50 -0.87
CA SER A 4 12.41 -12.97 -0.91
C SER A 4 10.98 -13.55 -0.90
N LYS A 5 10.84 -14.82 -1.32
CA LYS A 5 9.54 -15.52 -1.24
C LYS A 5 9.02 -15.57 0.21
N HIS A 6 9.91 -15.71 1.17
CA HIS A 6 9.60 -15.72 2.59
C HIS A 6 9.00 -14.38 3.03
N ASP A 7 9.66 -13.27 2.71
CA ASP A 7 9.20 -11.93 3.11
C ASP A 7 7.87 -11.55 2.45
N LYS A 8 7.65 -12.00 1.21
CA LYS A 8 6.36 -11.83 0.53
C LYS A 8 5.24 -12.60 1.24
N LYS A 9 5.53 -13.80 1.76
CA LYS A 9 4.55 -14.60 2.51
C LYS A 9 4.27 -13.99 3.88
N LEU A 10 5.31 -13.54 4.59
CA LEU A 10 5.18 -12.87 5.87
C LEU A 10 4.34 -11.59 5.74
N LEU A 11 4.68 -10.73 4.77
CA LEU A 11 3.94 -9.50 4.49
C LEU A 11 2.46 -9.77 4.20
N LYS A 12 2.16 -10.78 3.36
CA LYS A 12 0.76 -11.17 3.10
C LYS A 12 0.05 -11.65 4.36
N LYS A 13 0.73 -12.41 5.23
CA LYS A 13 0.16 -12.87 6.51
C LYS A 13 -0.11 -11.69 7.44
N THR A 14 0.86 -10.82 7.65
CA THR A 14 0.70 -9.61 8.47
C THR A 14 -0.46 -8.75 7.98
N VAL A 15 -0.56 -8.54 6.67
CA VAL A 15 -1.67 -7.77 6.08
C VAL A 15 -3.00 -8.47 6.31
N LYS A 16 -3.08 -9.79 6.14
CA LYS A 16 -4.29 -10.58 6.44
C LYS A 16 -4.71 -10.45 7.90
N ASP A 17 -3.75 -10.51 8.82
CA ASP A 17 -4.01 -10.35 10.25
C ASP A 17 -4.49 -8.91 10.56
N MET A 18 -3.97 -7.88 9.86
CA MET A 18 -4.40 -6.48 10.00
C MET A 18 -5.81 -6.17 9.48
N ILE A 19 -6.32 -7.03 8.59
CA ILE A 19 -7.66 -6.91 8.01
C ILE A 19 -8.62 -7.98 8.54
N ALA A 20 -8.15 -8.84 9.46
CA ALA A 20 -8.98 -9.88 10.05
C ALA A 20 -10.16 -9.25 10.81
N GLY A 21 -11.38 -9.71 10.53
CA GLY A 21 -12.62 -9.19 11.10
C GLY A 21 -13.34 -8.12 10.27
N ASP A 22 -12.84 -7.79 9.09
CA ASP A 22 -13.54 -6.96 8.10
C ASP A 22 -13.92 -7.89 6.93
N ASP A 23 -15.15 -8.43 6.97
CA ASP A 23 -15.60 -9.47 6.04
C ASP A 23 -15.91 -8.92 4.63
N ASN A 24 -15.99 -7.60 4.49
CA ASN A 24 -16.39 -6.93 3.25
C ASN A 24 -15.18 -6.53 2.39
N ILE A 25 -14.00 -7.13 2.61
CA ILE A 25 -12.77 -6.63 2.00
C ILE A 25 -11.85 -7.75 1.50
N GLU A 26 -11.20 -7.50 0.35
CA GLU A 26 -10.32 -8.45 -0.31
C GLU A 26 -8.94 -7.84 -0.63
N LEU A 27 -7.89 -8.64 -0.48
CA LEU A 27 -6.53 -8.28 -0.86
C LEU A 27 -6.30 -8.51 -2.36
N ALA A 28 -6.27 -7.46 -3.17
CA ALA A 28 -6.31 -7.60 -4.62
C ALA A 28 -4.97 -7.68 -5.32
N LEU A 29 -4.07 -6.71 -5.08
CA LEU A 29 -2.82 -6.64 -5.82
C LEU A 29 -1.71 -6.04 -4.96
N LYS A 30 -0.53 -6.66 -5.01
CA LYS A 30 0.70 -6.07 -4.49
C LYS A 30 1.39 -5.28 -5.60
N LYS A 31 1.71 -4.01 -5.36
CA LYS A 31 2.62 -3.21 -6.20
C LYS A 31 3.89 -2.84 -5.45
N THR A 32 4.99 -2.86 -6.18
CA THR A 32 6.32 -2.43 -5.71
C THR A 32 6.98 -1.64 -6.82
N THR A 33 7.76 -0.63 -6.46
CA THR A 33 8.54 0.23 -7.36
C THR A 33 10.05 -0.01 -7.15
N GLU A 34 10.88 0.24 -8.18
CA GLU A 34 12.36 0.23 -8.12
C GLU A 34 12.96 1.59 -7.75
N GLU A 35 14.29 1.76 -7.74
CA GLU A 35 14.96 2.92 -7.12
C GLU A 35 14.54 4.30 -7.64
N GLU A 36 14.27 4.41 -8.94
CA GLU A 36 13.84 5.66 -9.59
C GLU A 36 12.46 5.53 -10.24
N ASP A 37 11.72 4.47 -9.90
CA ASP A 37 10.41 4.21 -10.48
C ASP A 37 9.31 5.07 -9.85
N PHE A 38 8.29 5.32 -10.67
CA PHE A 38 7.02 5.88 -10.27
C PHE A 38 5.88 4.99 -10.75
N LYS A 39 4.90 4.71 -9.87
CA LYS A 39 3.65 4.03 -10.24
C LYS A 39 2.45 4.81 -9.73
N TYR A 40 1.52 5.03 -10.62
CA TYR A 40 0.24 5.68 -10.35
C TYR A 40 -0.89 4.66 -10.48
N GLU A 41 -1.81 4.65 -9.51
CA GLU A 41 -3.04 3.85 -9.59
C GLU A 41 -4.24 4.74 -9.27
N LYS A 42 -5.15 4.85 -10.26
CA LYS A 42 -6.48 5.43 -10.09
C LYS A 42 -7.49 4.31 -10.12
N SER A 43 -7.69 3.66 -8.97
CA SER A 43 -8.66 2.57 -8.87
C SER A 43 -9.88 3.02 -8.08
N LEU A 44 -11.06 2.99 -8.71
CA LEU A 44 -12.33 3.37 -8.10
C LEU A 44 -12.78 2.41 -6.99
N ASN A 45 -12.20 1.21 -6.92
CA ASN A 45 -12.61 0.14 -6.00
C ASN A 45 -11.60 -0.08 -4.86
N VAL A 46 -10.46 0.63 -4.86
CA VAL A 46 -9.48 0.58 -3.76
C VAL A 46 -9.94 1.55 -2.69
N TYR A 47 -10.21 1.02 -1.50
CA TYR A 47 -10.69 1.79 -0.34
C TYR A 47 -9.67 1.80 0.81
N LYS A 48 -8.71 0.86 0.84
CA LYS A 48 -7.59 0.84 1.79
C LYS A 48 -6.30 0.37 1.11
N ILE A 49 -5.18 0.86 1.60
CA ILE A 49 -3.85 0.36 1.26
C ILE A 49 -3.08 -0.02 2.51
N VAL A 50 -2.19 -1.00 2.36
CA VAL A 50 -1.17 -1.30 3.35
C VAL A 50 0.20 -1.02 2.77
N VAL A 51 0.91 -0.07 3.35
CA VAL A 51 2.27 0.30 3.00
C VAL A 51 3.24 -0.47 3.89
N ASP A 52 4.19 -1.11 3.25
CA ASP A 52 5.21 -1.90 3.91
C ASP A 52 6.44 -1.03 4.20
N LYS A 53 6.57 -0.54 5.43
CA LYS A 53 7.63 0.41 5.82
C LYS A 53 9.02 -0.21 5.82
N SER A 54 9.09 -1.54 5.90
CA SER A 54 10.33 -2.32 5.75
C SER A 54 10.88 -2.36 4.33
N SER A 55 10.14 -1.81 3.36
CA SER A 55 10.61 -1.67 1.98
C SER A 55 11.80 -0.73 1.86
N GLY A 56 12.44 -0.70 0.69
CA GLY A 56 13.56 0.21 0.46
C GLY A 56 13.13 1.68 0.58
N ARG A 57 14.12 2.59 0.60
CA ARG A 57 13.87 4.02 0.70
C ARG A 57 12.97 4.50 -0.44
N GLY A 58 11.84 5.09 -0.07
CA GLY A 58 10.78 5.54 -0.97
C GLY A 58 9.60 6.09 -0.19
N TYR A 59 8.50 6.33 -0.89
CA TYR A 59 7.28 6.78 -0.24
C TYR A 59 6.04 6.47 -1.08
N THR A 60 4.90 6.42 -0.39
CA THR A 60 3.58 6.37 -1.00
C THR A 60 2.86 7.67 -0.68
N GLN A 61 2.28 8.30 -1.69
CA GLN A 61 1.50 9.53 -1.56
C GLN A 61 0.05 9.24 -1.91
N ILE A 62 -0.86 9.62 -1.01
CA ILE A 62 -2.29 9.63 -1.24
C ILE A 62 -2.70 11.08 -1.48
N THR A 63 -3.13 11.41 -2.70
CA THR A 63 -3.54 12.76 -3.07
C THR A 63 -5.05 12.82 -3.26
N LYS A 64 -5.66 13.92 -2.84
CA LYS A 64 -7.06 14.24 -3.12
C LYS A 64 -7.12 15.44 -4.07
N GLU A 65 -8.08 15.46 -4.99
CA GLU A 65 -8.23 16.58 -5.95
C GLU A 65 -8.39 17.96 -5.26
N ASP A 66 -8.88 18.01 -4.00
CA ASP A 66 -9.21 19.27 -3.30
C ASP A 66 -8.70 19.34 -1.83
N LYS A 67 -7.73 18.51 -1.40
CA LYS A 67 -7.18 18.54 -0.01
C LYS A 67 -5.70 18.21 0.03
N ASP A 68 -5.08 18.49 1.18
CA ASP A 68 -3.70 18.12 1.49
C ASP A 68 -3.41 16.65 1.18
N SER A 69 -2.28 16.42 0.51
CA SER A 69 -1.75 15.10 0.26
C SER A 69 -1.16 14.51 1.54
N TYR A 70 -1.26 13.19 1.68
CA TYR A 70 -0.68 12.44 2.78
C TYR A 70 0.43 11.55 2.27
N ILE A 71 1.59 11.56 2.93
CA ILE A 71 2.78 10.80 2.52
C ILE A 71 3.16 9.79 3.61
N ILE A 72 3.42 8.55 3.19
CA ILE A 72 3.98 7.47 4.02
C ILE A 72 5.35 7.13 3.48
N TYR A 73 6.40 7.37 4.27
CA TYR A 73 7.77 7.02 3.93
C TYR A 73 8.08 5.54 4.24
N THR A 74 9.00 4.95 3.46
CA THR A 74 9.49 3.58 3.62
C THR A 74 11.01 3.56 3.75
N GLY A 75 11.58 2.51 4.37
CA GLY A 75 13.02 2.30 4.44
C GLY A 75 13.76 3.12 5.50
N HIS A 76 13.04 3.55 6.54
CA HIS A 76 13.57 4.31 7.68
C HIS A 76 13.85 3.44 8.91
N GLY A 77 14.09 2.14 8.72
CA GLY A 77 14.35 1.20 9.82
C GLY A 77 13.09 0.71 10.54
N GLU A 78 11.92 1.10 10.08
CA GLU A 78 10.64 0.61 10.59
C GLU A 78 10.37 -0.80 10.05
N SER A 79 9.99 -1.72 10.94
CA SER A 79 9.72 -3.12 10.60
C SER A 79 8.26 -3.38 10.25
N ASP A 80 7.41 -2.35 10.40
CA ASP A 80 5.96 -2.52 10.44
C ASP A 80 5.28 -2.22 9.12
N CYS A 81 4.02 -2.64 9.04
CA CYS A 81 3.09 -2.23 8.00
C CYS A 81 2.23 -1.09 8.53
N VAL A 82 1.86 -0.15 7.66
CA VAL A 82 0.89 0.91 7.98
C VAL A 82 -0.29 0.81 7.04
N LYS A 83 -1.49 0.79 7.63
CA LYS A 83 -2.76 0.85 6.91
C LYS A 83 -3.15 2.31 6.70
N ALA A 84 -3.59 2.66 5.50
CA ALA A 84 -4.17 3.95 5.20
C ALA A 84 -5.41 3.80 4.34
N GLU A 85 -6.41 4.63 4.61
CA GLU A 85 -7.65 4.66 3.84
C GLU A 85 -7.47 5.49 2.57
N ILE A 86 -8.13 5.04 1.50
CA ILE A 86 -8.26 5.77 0.24
C ILE A 86 -9.75 6.07 0.06
N LEU A 87 -10.11 7.32 0.24
CA LEU A 87 -11.46 7.81 0.05
C LEU A 87 -11.79 7.97 -1.44
N ALA A 88 -13.09 8.09 -1.75
CA ALA A 88 -13.54 8.39 -3.10
C ALA A 88 -12.82 9.64 -3.67
N ARG A 89 -12.35 9.53 -4.91
CA ARG A 89 -11.56 10.53 -5.66
C ARG A 89 -10.15 10.81 -5.09
N GLN A 90 -9.63 9.94 -4.21
CA GLN A 90 -8.21 9.95 -3.88
C GLN A 90 -7.42 9.03 -4.83
N THR A 91 -6.16 9.37 -5.04
CA THR A 91 -5.24 8.61 -5.89
C THR A 91 -4.04 8.14 -5.07
N CYS A 92 -3.56 6.93 -5.38
CA CYS A 92 -2.38 6.37 -4.76
C CYS A 92 -1.20 6.44 -5.72
N MET A 93 -0.11 7.03 -5.25
CA MET A 93 1.13 7.18 -5.99
C MET A 93 2.27 6.54 -5.21
N LEU A 94 3.04 5.69 -5.89
CA LEU A 94 4.20 4.99 -5.33
C LEU A 94 5.46 5.55 -5.96
N TYR A 95 6.45 5.85 -5.13
CA TYR A 95 7.73 6.40 -5.53
C TYR A 95 8.90 5.56 -4.99
N ARG A 96 9.93 5.40 -5.84
CA ARG A 96 11.20 4.73 -5.50
C ARG A 96 10.99 3.33 -4.96
N ARG A 97 11.66 2.86 -3.92
CA ARG A 97 11.59 1.43 -3.51
C ARG A 97 10.37 1.07 -2.64
N SER A 98 9.26 1.82 -2.74
CA SER A 98 8.04 1.59 -1.96
C SER A 98 7.31 0.29 -2.34
N THR A 99 6.63 -0.33 -1.36
CA THR A 99 5.75 -1.48 -1.58
C THR A 99 4.40 -1.24 -0.93
N VAL A 100 3.34 -1.49 -1.69
CA VAL A 100 1.95 -1.34 -1.26
C VAL A 100 1.16 -2.60 -1.59
N LEU A 101 0.25 -2.98 -0.71
CA LEU A 101 -0.83 -3.91 -1.00
C LEU A 101 -2.16 -3.17 -1.03
N TYR A 102 -2.89 -3.34 -2.12
CA TYR A 102 -4.23 -2.78 -2.27
C TYR A 102 -5.26 -3.69 -1.65
N ILE A 103 -6.22 -3.08 -0.96
CA ILE A 103 -7.40 -3.75 -0.45
C ILE A 103 -8.61 -3.17 -1.20
N LEU A 104 -9.42 -4.06 -1.76
CA LEU A 104 -10.67 -3.75 -2.47
C LEU A 104 -11.87 -4.03 -1.59
N SER A 105 -12.93 -3.23 -1.78
CA SER A 105 -14.21 -3.53 -1.15
C SER A 105 -14.81 -4.69 -1.92
N CYS A 106 -15.26 -5.72 -1.21
CA CYS A 106 -16.21 -6.68 -1.75
C CYS A 106 -17.52 -5.91 -1.93
N SER A 107 -17.75 -5.35 -3.12
CA SER A 107 -19.07 -4.83 -3.46
C SER A 107 -20.05 -6.00 -3.40
N THR A 108 -21.01 -5.95 -2.47
CA THR A 108 -22.22 -6.78 -2.49
C THR A 108 -23.03 -6.55 -3.76
#